data_AF-U5CRC9-F1
#
_entry.id   AF-U5CRC9-F1
#
_cell.length_a   1.000
_cell.length_b   1.000
_cell.length_c   1.000
_cell.angle_alpha   90.00
_cell.angle_beta   90.00
_cell.angle_gamma   90.00
#
_symmetry.space_group_name_H-M   'P 1'
#
loop_
_entity.id
_entity.type
_entity.pdbx_description
1 polymer ?
#
loop_
_entity_poly.entity_id
_entity_poly.type
_entity_poly.pdbx_seq_one_letter_code
_entity_poly.pdbx_strand_id
1 'polypeptide(L)'
;MYQGESDVEEIVSRLPRSTSIAGHGRKDPFLLKSKSQQMTQKNLVKGTRNMLGRYVGKWFYDKGIPFDAANSPYFPPMVSAIQRVEPGVKPSTAYELSGPILDEEVEEVTKWIEECK
;
A
#
# COMPACT_ATOMS: atom_id res chain seq x y z
N MET A 1 24.74 43.87 -24.36
CA MET A 1 26.10 43.86 -24.94
C MET A 1 27.03 43.42 -23.82
N TYR A 2 27.66 42.26 -23.97
CA TYR A 2 28.62 41.69 -23.02
C TYR A 2 29.97 42.41 -23.08
N GLN A 3 30.63 42.53 -21.93
CA GLN A 3 32.09 42.70 -21.74
C GLN A 3 32.38 41.89 -20.45
N GLY A 4 33.17 40.80 -20.38
CA GLY A 4 34.59 40.67 -20.76
C GLY A 4 35.43 41.44 -19.72
N GLU A 5 36.35 40.91 -18.91
CA GLU A 5 37.17 39.69 -18.84
C GLU A 5 37.79 39.62 -17.43
N SER A 6 38.31 38.45 -17.04
CA SER A 6 39.52 38.24 -16.21
C SER A 6 39.62 38.87 -14.79
N ASP A 7 39.43 38.04 -13.76
CA ASP A 7 40.46 37.89 -12.69
C ASP A 7 40.24 36.60 -11.88
N VAL A 8 40.61 35.46 -12.46
CA VAL A 8 40.59 34.13 -11.81
C VAL A 8 41.99 33.57 -11.58
N GLU A 9 43.04 34.39 -11.72
CA GLU A 9 44.43 33.94 -11.78
C GLU A 9 45.27 34.26 -10.53
N GLU A 10 44.68 34.52 -9.36
CA GLU A 10 45.50 34.83 -8.17
C GLU A 10 45.09 34.15 -6.86
N ILE A 11 44.49 32.95 -6.90
CA ILE A 11 44.32 32.14 -5.67
C ILE A 11 44.76 30.67 -5.85
N VAL A 12 45.13 30.25 -7.07
CA VAL A 12 45.62 28.89 -7.37
C VAL A 12 47.08 28.64 -6.89
N SER A 13 47.76 29.66 -6.37
CA SER A 13 49.20 29.58 -6.05
C SER A 13 49.55 29.26 -4.60
N ARG A 14 48.58 29.03 -3.70
CA ARG A 14 48.90 28.80 -2.27
C ARG A 14 48.14 27.61 -1.67
N LEU A 15 48.93 26.55 -1.40
CA LEU A 15 48.73 25.43 -0.45
C LEU A 15 48.20 24.09 -1.00
N PRO A 16 48.62 22.95 -0.42
CA PRO A 16 49.66 22.09 -0.95
C PRO A 16 49.12 20.82 -1.60
N ARG A 17 49.92 20.24 -2.50
CA ARG A 17 49.70 18.92 -3.12
C ARG A 17 49.54 17.87 -2.02
N SER A 18 48.30 17.44 -1.75
CA SER A 18 47.98 16.35 -0.83
C SER A 18 47.53 15.12 -1.60
N THR A 19 48.08 14.00 -1.16
CA THR A 19 48.19 12.70 -1.82
C THR A 19 46.84 12.00 -1.95
N SER A 20 46.66 11.25 -3.04
CA SER A 20 45.50 10.39 -3.29
C SER A 20 45.26 9.39 -2.15
N ILE A 21 44.01 9.29 -1.69
CA ILE A 21 43.40 8.00 -1.34
C ILE A 21 41.90 8.08 -1.62
N ALA A 22 41.44 7.23 -2.52
CA ALA A 22 40.03 7.01 -2.79
C ALA A 22 39.32 6.59 -1.50
N GLY A 23 38.57 7.51 -0.90
CA GLY A 23 37.65 7.21 0.18
C GLY A 23 36.52 6.35 -0.34
N HIS A 24 36.71 5.02 -0.29
CA HIS A 24 35.64 4.07 -0.52
C HIS A 24 34.67 4.14 0.66
N GLY A 25 33.68 5.04 0.56
CA GLY A 25 32.58 5.11 1.51
C GLY A 25 31.84 3.77 1.53
N ARG A 26 32.07 2.96 2.56
CA ARG A 26 31.25 1.78 2.87
C ARG A 26 29.83 2.27 3.07
N LYS A 27 29.00 2.11 2.05
CA LYS A 27 27.55 2.12 2.26
C LYS A 27 27.21 0.81 2.96
N ASP A 28 26.56 0.90 4.11
CA ASP A 28 26.09 -0.26 4.87
C ASP A 28 25.28 -1.20 3.94
N PRO A 29 25.69 -2.47 3.75
CA PRO A 29 24.99 -3.42 2.90
C PRO A 29 23.53 -3.67 3.31
N PHE A 30 23.16 -3.40 4.57
CA PHE A 30 21.80 -3.60 5.05
C PHE A 30 20.79 -2.54 4.59
N LEU A 31 21.23 -1.35 4.17
CA LEU A 31 20.33 -0.26 3.79
C LEU A 31 20.15 -0.07 2.27
N LEU A 32 20.92 -0.78 1.45
CA LEU A 32 20.80 -0.72 0.00
C LEU A 32 20.26 -2.03 -0.56
N LYS A 33 18.96 -2.27 -0.34
CA LYS A 33 18.24 -3.24 -1.18
C LYS A 33 18.42 -2.82 -2.64
N SER A 34 18.99 -3.72 -3.45
CA SER A 34 19.24 -3.45 -4.86
C SER A 34 17.93 -3.10 -5.56
N LYS A 35 17.97 -2.22 -6.58
CA LYS A 35 16.78 -1.87 -7.38
C LYS A 35 16.06 -3.11 -7.91
N SER A 36 16.79 -4.19 -8.20
CA SER A 36 16.21 -5.47 -8.62
C SER A 36 15.43 -6.16 -7.48
N GLN A 37 15.94 -6.19 -6.25
CA GLN A 37 15.20 -6.71 -5.09
C GLN A 37 13.94 -5.87 -4.79
N GLN A 38 14.03 -4.54 -4.91
CA GLN A 38 12.85 -3.67 -4.78
C GLN A 38 11.81 -3.93 -5.89
N MET A 39 12.26 -4.14 -7.13
CA MET A 39 11.38 -4.48 -8.26
C MET A 39 10.72 -5.86 -8.09
N THR A 40 11.44 -6.86 -7.59
CA THR A 40 10.89 -8.19 -7.30
C THR A 40 9.86 -8.13 -6.18
N GLN A 41 10.12 -7.38 -5.11
CA GLN A 41 9.14 -7.18 -4.04
C GLN A 41 7.91 -6.39 -4.53
N LYS A 42 8.11 -5.34 -5.33
CA LYS A 42 7.03 -4.53 -5.93
C LYS A 42 6.16 -5.35 -6.88
N ASN A 43 6.75 -6.21 -7.71
CA ASN A 43 6.03 -7.09 -8.63
C ASN A 43 5.27 -8.21 -7.88
N LEU A 44 5.84 -8.77 -6.81
CA LEU A 44 5.19 -9.76 -5.96
C LEU A 44 3.97 -9.17 -5.23
N VAL A 45 4.11 -7.99 -4.62
CA VAL A 45 2.99 -7.27 -3.96
C VAL A 45 1.91 -6.89 -4.99
N LYS A 46 2.31 -6.53 -6.21
CA LYS A 46 1.39 -6.28 -7.33
C LYS A 46 0.65 -7.55 -7.78
N GLY A 47 1.30 -8.72 -7.72
CA GLY A 47 0.70 -10.03 -7.99
C GLY A 47 -0.34 -10.45 -6.95
N THR A 48 -0.07 -10.25 -5.66
CA THR A 48 -0.99 -10.61 -4.57
C THR A 48 -2.23 -9.71 -4.50
N ARG A 49 -2.07 -8.38 -4.66
CA ARG A 49 -3.21 -7.45 -4.80
C ARG A 49 -4.11 -7.77 -5.99
N ASN A 50 -3.56 -8.42 -7.02
CA ASN A 50 -4.29 -8.82 -8.22
C ASN A 50 -5.19 -10.04 -7.97
N MET A 51 -4.87 -10.91 -7.00
CA MET A 51 -5.64 -12.13 -6.74
C MET A 51 -6.95 -11.86 -5.99
N LEU A 52 -6.90 -11.09 -4.90
CA LEU A 52 -8.10 -10.70 -4.15
C LEU A 52 -9.08 -9.94 -5.05
N GLY A 53 -8.58 -8.93 -5.79
CA GLY A 53 -9.38 -8.16 -6.73
C GLY A 53 -10.02 -9.03 -7.82
N ARG A 54 -9.33 -10.07 -8.31
CA ARG A 54 -9.89 -11.04 -9.26
C ARG A 54 -11.01 -11.87 -8.66
N TYR A 55 -10.87 -12.36 -7.43
CA TYR A 55 -11.92 -13.16 -6.79
C TYR A 55 -13.16 -12.31 -6.46
N VAL A 56 -12.95 -11.12 -5.91
CA VAL A 56 -14.05 -10.18 -5.64
C VAL A 56 -14.75 -9.79 -6.95
N GLY A 57 -14.00 -9.43 -8.00
CA GLY A 57 -14.58 -9.10 -9.30
C GLY A 57 -15.37 -10.24 -9.93
N LYS A 58 -14.89 -11.49 -9.81
CA LYS A 58 -15.64 -12.69 -10.26
C LYS A 58 -16.94 -12.88 -9.48
N TRP A 59 -16.92 -12.68 -8.16
CA TRP A 59 -18.12 -12.80 -7.33
C TRP A 59 -19.15 -11.72 -7.65
N PHE A 60 -18.71 -10.47 -7.87
CA PHE A 60 -19.59 -9.39 -8.34
C PHE A 60 -20.27 -9.76 -9.67
N TYR A 61 -19.50 -10.27 -10.63
CA TYR A 61 -20.02 -10.70 -11.93
C TYR A 61 -21.01 -11.88 -11.81
N ASP A 62 -20.67 -12.91 -11.04
CA ASP A 62 -21.53 -14.10 -10.82
C ASP A 62 -22.87 -13.73 -10.17
N LYS A 63 -22.86 -12.79 -9.21
CA LYS A 63 -24.06 -12.35 -8.49
C LYS A 63 -24.78 -11.17 -9.13
N GLY A 64 -24.28 -10.64 -10.24
CA GLY A 64 -24.85 -9.46 -10.90
C GLY A 64 -24.84 -8.20 -10.02
N ILE A 65 -23.86 -8.09 -9.12
CA ILE A 65 -23.73 -6.94 -8.22
C ILE A 65 -23.10 -5.77 -9.01
N PRO A 66 -23.72 -4.58 -9.03
CA PRO A 66 -23.10 -3.40 -9.64
C PRO A 66 -21.75 -3.07 -9.00
N PHE A 67 -20.72 -2.77 -9.81
CA PHE A 67 -19.39 -2.45 -9.28
C PHE A 67 -19.37 -1.20 -8.38
N ASP A 68 -20.35 -0.31 -8.52
CA ASP A 68 -20.55 0.83 -7.62
C ASP A 68 -20.77 0.41 -6.16
N ALA A 69 -21.22 -0.82 -5.89
CA ALA A 69 -21.32 -1.34 -4.53
C ALA A 69 -19.97 -1.38 -3.79
N ALA A 70 -18.84 -1.37 -4.50
CA ALA A 70 -17.51 -1.25 -3.90
C ALA A 70 -17.22 0.14 -3.30
N ASN A 71 -18.01 1.17 -3.65
CA ASN A 71 -17.93 2.51 -3.06
C ASN A 71 -18.68 2.62 -1.72
N SER A 72 -19.37 1.56 -1.31
CA SER A 72 -20.05 1.49 -0.01
C SER A 72 -19.03 1.66 1.14
N PRO A 73 -19.37 2.41 2.21
CA PRO A 73 -18.51 2.56 3.38
C PRO A 73 -18.17 1.22 4.07
N TYR A 74 -18.99 0.19 3.86
CA TYR A 74 -18.80 -1.15 4.43
C TYR A 74 -17.80 -2.02 3.64
N PHE A 75 -17.50 -1.69 2.39
CA PHE A 75 -16.64 -2.52 1.54
C PHE A 75 -15.16 -2.54 2.00
N PRO A 76 -14.49 -1.39 2.29
CA PRO A 76 -13.12 -1.42 2.82
C PRO A 76 -12.97 -2.13 4.19
N PRO A 77 -13.89 -1.93 5.17
CA PRO A 77 -13.87 -2.70 6.42
C PRO A 77 -14.02 -4.20 6.21
N MET A 78 -14.95 -4.64 5.35
CA MET A 78 -15.14 -6.05 5.02
C MET A 78 -13.85 -6.68 4.47
N VAL A 79 -13.20 -6.02 3.49
CA VAL A 79 -11.92 -6.49 2.93
C VAL A 79 -10.83 -6.55 3.99
N SER A 80 -10.78 -5.57 4.89
CA SER A 80 -9.80 -5.52 5.97
C SER A 80 -10.00 -6.64 6.99
N ALA A 81 -11.26 -6.99 7.30
CA ALA A 81 -11.59 -8.12 8.16
C ALA A 81 -11.12 -9.43 7.53
N ILE A 82 -11.42 -9.66 6.24
CA ILE A 82 -10.98 -10.87 5.51
C ILE A 82 -9.45 -11.01 5.51
N GLN A 83 -8.71 -9.91 5.41
CA GLN A 83 -7.23 -9.96 5.45
C GLN A 83 -6.66 -10.31 6.83
N ARG A 84 -7.40 -10.05 7.90
CA ARG A 84 -7.00 -10.35 9.28
C ARG A 84 -7.32 -11.78 9.69
N VAL A 85 -8.26 -12.42 9.00
CA VAL A 85 -8.70 -13.78 9.29
C VAL A 85 -7.57 -14.77 9.02
N GLU A 86 -7.31 -15.65 9.99
CA GLU A 86 -6.26 -16.68 9.87
C GLU A 86 -6.65 -17.76 8.84
N PRO A 87 -5.64 -18.37 8.18
CA PRO A 87 -5.89 -19.51 7.31
C PRO A 87 -6.60 -20.65 8.05
N GLY A 88 -7.77 -21.06 7.55
CA GLY A 88 -8.55 -22.17 8.12
C GLY A 88 -9.87 -21.76 8.77
N VAL A 89 -10.11 -20.45 8.96
CA VAL A 89 -11.44 -19.97 9.35
C VAL A 89 -12.42 -20.17 8.20
N LYS A 90 -13.57 -20.79 8.50
CA LYS A 90 -14.63 -21.01 7.52
C LYS A 90 -15.35 -19.70 7.22
N PRO A 91 -15.60 -19.37 5.93
CA PRO A 91 -16.50 -18.28 5.59
C PRO A 91 -17.89 -18.51 6.18
N SER A 92 -18.59 -17.43 6.55
CA SER A 92 -19.97 -17.49 6.99
C SER A 92 -20.86 -18.11 5.91
N THR A 93 -21.79 -18.96 6.33
CA THR A 93 -22.77 -19.58 5.46
C THR A 93 -23.91 -18.61 5.13
N ALA A 94 -24.68 -18.91 4.08
CA ALA A 94 -25.84 -18.10 3.73
C ALA A 94 -26.87 -18.02 4.87
N TYR A 95 -27.06 -19.12 5.62
CA TYR A 95 -27.95 -19.16 6.78
C TYR A 95 -27.48 -18.23 7.90
N GLU A 96 -26.19 -18.26 8.22
CA GLU A 96 -25.61 -17.38 9.25
C GLU A 96 -25.71 -15.90 8.84
N LEU A 97 -25.46 -15.60 7.55
CA LEU A 97 -25.58 -14.24 7.01
C LEU A 97 -27.01 -13.72 7.02
N SER A 98 -28.01 -14.57 6.74
CA SER A 98 -29.42 -14.16 6.69
C SER A 98 -30.14 -14.21 8.04
N GLY A 99 -29.59 -14.93 9.02
CA GLY A 99 -30.16 -15.08 10.35
C GLY A 99 -29.39 -14.22 11.36
N PRO A 100 -28.56 -14.84 12.21
CA PRO A 100 -27.98 -14.17 13.37
C PRO A 100 -27.17 -12.91 13.04
N ILE A 101 -26.43 -12.90 11.93
CA ILE A 101 -25.63 -11.72 11.55
C ILE A 101 -26.54 -10.56 11.12
N LEU A 102 -27.62 -10.85 10.39
CA LEU A 102 -28.57 -9.82 9.98
C LEU A 102 -29.38 -9.30 11.17
N ASP A 103 -29.75 -10.19 12.09
CA ASP A 103 -30.48 -9.82 13.31
C ASP A 103 -29.66 -8.86 14.18
N GLU A 104 -28.36 -9.12 14.34
CA GLU A 104 -27.43 -8.25 15.07
C GLU A 104 -27.32 -6.85 14.44
N GLU A 105 -27.15 -6.76 13.11
CA GLU A 105 -27.11 -5.48 12.39
C GLU A 105 -28.43 -4.69 12.53
N VAL A 106 -29.58 -5.37 12.49
CA VAL A 106 -30.89 -4.73 12.70
C VAL A 106 -31.03 -4.19 14.12
N GLU A 107 -30.57 -4.95 15.12
CA GLU A 107 -30.58 -4.51 16.52
C GLU A 107 -29.67 -3.28 16.72
N GLU A 108 -28.45 -3.30 16.19
CA GLU A 108 -27.52 -2.17 16.26
C GLU A 108 -28.10 -0.89 15.64
N VAL A 109 -28.69 -1.00 14.44
CA VAL A 109 -29.34 0.12 13.75
C VAL A 109 -30.55 0.62 14.53
N THR A 110 -31.37 -0.28 15.06
CA THR A 110 -32.55 0.09 15.86
C THR A 110 -32.14 0.85 17.11
N LYS A 111 -31.11 0.38 17.80
CA LYS A 111 -30.54 1.06 18.97
C LYS A 111 -30.01 2.44 18.62
N TRP A 112 -29.26 2.58 17.52
CA TRP A 112 -28.77 3.89 17.07
C TRP A 112 -29.92 4.86 16.77
N ILE A 113 -31.02 4.39 16.18
CA ILE A 113 -32.22 5.21 15.92
C ILE A 113 -32.86 5.66 17.24
N GLU A 114 -32.95 4.78 18.24
CA GLU A 114 -33.49 5.11 19.56
C GLU A 114 -32.63 6.11 20.33
N GLU A 115 -31.30 5.99 20.25
CA GLU A 115 -30.35 6.94 20.85
C GLU A 115 -30.37 8.32 20.18
N CYS A 116 -30.77 8.40 18.90
CA CYS A 116 -30.90 9.67 18.17
C CYS A 116 -32.27 10.35 18.31
N LYS A 117 -33.23 9.76 19.04
CA LYS A 117 -34.55 10.37 19.33
C LYS A 117 -34.50 11.29 20.54
#